data_AF-A0A538QTW7-F1
#
_entry.id   AF-A0A538QTW7-F1
#
_cell.length_a   1.000
_cell.length_b   1.000
_cell.length_c   1.000
_cell.angle_alpha   90.00
_cell.angle_beta   90.00
_cell.angle_gamma   90.00
#
_symmetry.space_group_name_H-M   'P 1'
#
loop_
_entity.id
_entity.type
_entity.pdbx_description
1 polymer ?
#
loop_
_entity_poly.entity_id
_entity_poly.type
_entity_poly.pdbx_seq_one_letter_code
_entity_poly.pdbx_strand_id
1 'polypeptide(L)'
;MFSCEGGQHPETKPQSAMQAVHDYAGRGGRVFMSHWHNIWIGGEKTKPSHGLADWESIATFDFNAAQNETTQLTFVDETAPKGASFATWLQNVGASPIRDQLQINDPRFTCQSVTAGKAERWVYVDPTQSTPLGKTGVQDMLFTTPQDQTPDNRCGKVVFSDMHVSADSSSKSGTPYPGGCSSQPLSAQEKALAFIFFDIASCVGILQ
;
A
#
# COMPACT_ATOMS: atom_id res chain seq x y z
N MET A 1 2.84 -4.24 -11.46
CA MET A 1 2.51 -3.00 -10.72
C MET A 1 1.09 -2.62 -11.11
N PHE A 2 0.21 -2.42 -10.13
CA PHE A 2 -1.18 -2.05 -10.31
C PHE A 2 -1.38 -0.63 -9.76
N SER A 3 -1.56 0.33 -10.65
CA SER A 3 -1.71 1.75 -10.32
C SER A 3 -3.19 2.13 -10.25
N CYS A 4 -3.55 2.93 -9.25
CA CYS A 4 -4.92 3.34 -8.97
C CYS A 4 -5.62 3.86 -10.23
N GLU A 5 -6.84 3.39 -10.44
CA GLU A 5 -7.66 3.65 -11.64
C GLU A 5 -8.94 4.45 -11.30
N GLY A 6 -9.03 5.00 -10.09
CA GLY A 6 -10.17 5.85 -9.66
C GLY A 6 -11.40 5.09 -9.15
N GLY A 7 -11.39 3.75 -9.20
CA GLY A 7 -12.40 2.88 -8.60
C GLY A 7 -11.92 1.43 -8.56
N GLN A 8 -12.70 0.51 -7.97
CA GLN A 8 -12.31 -0.90 -7.90
C GLN A 8 -12.46 -1.66 -9.22
N HIS A 9 -13.38 -1.22 -10.09
CA HIS A 9 -13.70 -1.85 -11.38
C HIS A 9 -13.79 -3.40 -11.34
N PRO A 10 -14.66 -3.99 -10.49
CA PRO A 10 -14.80 -5.44 -10.37
C PRO A 10 -15.14 -6.13 -11.71
N GLU A 11 -15.79 -5.42 -12.64
CA GLU A 11 -16.12 -5.89 -13.98
C GLU A 11 -14.88 -6.26 -14.82
N THR A 12 -13.71 -5.71 -14.48
CA THR A 12 -12.42 -6.03 -15.13
C THR A 12 -11.58 -7.05 -14.37
N LYS A 13 -12.06 -7.50 -13.19
CA LYS A 13 -11.32 -8.36 -12.25
C LYS A 13 -12.15 -9.60 -11.93
N PRO A 14 -12.50 -10.43 -12.92
CA PRO A 14 -13.25 -11.66 -12.66
C PRO A 14 -12.46 -12.60 -11.73
N GLN A 15 -13.14 -13.57 -11.12
CA GLN A 15 -12.52 -14.52 -10.18
C GLN A 15 -11.26 -15.20 -10.73
N SER A 16 -11.23 -15.49 -12.03
CA SER A 16 -10.06 -16.07 -12.70
C SER A 16 -8.84 -15.13 -12.70
N ALA A 17 -9.05 -13.82 -12.82
CA ALA A 17 -7.99 -12.84 -12.70
C ALA A 17 -7.51 -12.71 -11.26
N MET A 18 -8.44 -12.73 -10.29
CA MET A 18 -8.11 -12.74 -8.85
C MET A 18 -7.19 -13.91 -8.52
N GLN A 19 -7.56 -15.11 -8.99
CA GLN A 19 -6.74 -16.32 -8.83
C GLN A 19 -5.39 -16.21 -9.54
N ALA A 20 -5.33 -15.63 -10.74
CA ALA A 20 -4.07 -15.51 -11.47
C ALA A 20 -3.04 -14.59 -10.75
N VAL A 21 -3.50 -13.48 -10.18
CA VAL A 21 -2.63 -12.57 -9.40
C VAL A 21 -2.16 -13.24 -8.11
N HIS A 22 -3.07 -13.98 -7.45
CA HIS A 22 -2.74 -14.78 -6.28
C HIS A 22 -1.70 -15.85 -6.58
N ASP A 23 -1.94 -16.67 -7.60
CA ASP A 23 -1.02 -17.75 -8.04
C ASP A 23 0.35 -17.19 -8.45
N TYR A 24 0.37 -16.05 -9.15
CA TYR A 24 1.60 -15.37 -9.51
C TYR A 24 2.41 -15.01 -8.27
N ALA A 25 1.79 -14.36 -7.28
CA ALA A 25 2.45 -14.04 -6.01
C ALA A 25 2.84 -15.32 -5.24
N GLY A 26 1.99 -16.34 -5.20
CA GLY A 26 2.26 -17.63 -4.55
C GLY A 26 3.43 -18.41 -5.15
N ARG A 27 3.80 -18.12 -6.42
CA ARG A 27 4.96 -18.71 -7.11
C ARG A 27 6.21 -17.83 -7.06
N GLY A 28 6.25 -16.84 -6.17
CA GLY A 28 7.39 -15.94 -6.01
C GLY A 28 7.24 -14.60 -6.74
N GLY A 29 6.07 -14.30 -7.28
CA GLY A 29 5.78 -13.01 -7.89
C GLY A 29 5.95 -11.83 -6.92
N ARG A 30 6.23 -10.66 -7.49
CA ARG A 30 6.29 -9.37 -6.80
C ARG A 30 5.15 -8.50 -7.27
N VAL A 31 4.27 -8.11 -6.35
CA VAL A 31 3.06 -7.36 -6.68
C VAL A 31 2.97 -6.09 -5.86
N PHE A 32 3.00 -4.95 -6.56
CA PHE A 32 2.66 -3.66 -5.96
C PHE A 32 1.25 -3.26 -6.37
N MET A 33 0.44 -2.82 -5.41
CA MET A 33 -0.94 -2.38 -5.60
C MET A 33 -1.16 -1.05 -4.89
N SER A 34 -1.79 -0.09 -5.56
CA SER A 34 -2.16 1.18 -4.93
C SER A 34 -3.67 1.38 -4.81
N HIS A 35 -4.10 1.87 -3.66
CA HIS A 35 -5.43 2.39 -3.34
C HIS A 35 -6.59 1.49 -3.78
N TRP A 36 -7.30 1.80 -4.87
CA TRP A 36 -8.46 0.99 -5.30
C TRP A 36 -8.12 -0.43 -5.77
N HIS A 37 -6.84 -0.73 -5.95
CA HIS A 37 -6.37 -2.10 -6.06
C HIS A 37 -6.42 -2.89 -4.75
N ASN A 38 -6.93 -2.29 -3.65
CA ASN A 38 -7.37 -3.00 -2.46
C ASN A 38 -8.36 -4.13 -2.77
N ILE A 39 -9.10 -4.03 -3.89
CA ILE A 39 -10.00 -5.09 -4.35
C ILE A 39 -9.30 -6.44 -4.49
N TRP A 40 -8.04 -6.48 -4.92
CA TRP A 40 -7.31 -7.74 -5.06
C TRP A 40 -7.09 -8.45 -3.73
N ILE A 41 -7.08 -7.70 -2.62
CA ILE A 41 -6.81 -8.20 -1.27
C ILE A 41 -8.12 -8.38 -0.50
N GLY A 42 -8.91 -7.30 -0.35
CA GLY A 42 -10.13 -7.27 0.45
C GLY A 42 -11.43 -7.55 -0.32
N GLY A 43 -11.35 -7.78 -1.63
CA GLY A 43 -12.53 -8.01 -2.48
C GLY A 43 -13.31 -6.74 -2.84
N GLU A 44 -14.41 -6.95 -3.56
CA GLU A 44 -15.33 -5.91 -3.99
C GLU A 44 -16.10 -5.33 -2.78
N LYS A 45 -16.18 -4.00 -2.72
CA LYS A 45 -16.86 -3.24 -1.66
C LYS A 45 -18.28 -3.73 -1.36
N THR A 46 -19.04 -4.08 -2.38
CA THR A 46 -20.43 -4.52 -2.28
C THR A 46 -20.59 -6.04 -2.30
N LYS A 47 -19.50 -6.78 -2.51
CA LYS A 47 -19.52 -8.23 -2.64
C LYS A 47 -18.20 -8.82 -2.11
N PRO A 48 -18.06 -8.98 -0.78
CA PRO A 48 -16.84 -9.51 -0.18
C PRO A 48 -16.37 -10.81 -0.82
N SER A 49 -17.28 -11.73 -1.18
CA SER A 49 -16.96 -13.01 -1.84
C SER A 49 -16.27 -12.93 -3.21
N HIS A 50 -16.00 -11.72 -3.70
CA HIS A 50 -15.13 -11.47 -4.85
C HIS A 50 -13.64 -11.66 -4.52
N GLY A 51 -13.23 -11.41 -3.27
CA GLY A 51 -11.87 -11.63 -2.82
C GLY A 51 -11.54 -13.11 -2.65
N LEU A 52 -10.26 -13.39 -2.38
CA LEU A 52 -9.81 -14.72 -2.01
C LEU A 52 -9.68 -14.77 -0.49
N ALA A 53 -10.26 -15.80 0.14
CA ALA A 53 -10.46 -15.82 1.58
C ALA A 53 -9.16 -15.69 2.41
N ASP A 54 -8.05 -16.23 1.92
CA ASP A 54 -6.75 -16.11 2.57
C ASP A 54 -6.20 -14.67 2.48
N TRP A 55 -6.39 -13.99 1.35
CA TRP A 55 -6.00 -12.59 1.16
C TRP A 55 -6.93 -11.60 1.87
N GLU A 56 -8.24 -11.85 1.91
CA GLU A 56 -9.19 -11.02 2.67
C GLU A 56 -8.84 -10.97 4.16
N SER A 57 -8.22 -12.04 4.66
CA SER A 57 -7.80 -12.15 6.05
C SER A 57 -6.48 -11.44 6.39
N ILE A 58 -5.87 -10.74 5.42
CA ILE A 58 -4.60 -10.02 5.59
C ILE A 58 -4.78 -8.67 6.27
N ALA A 59 -5.87 -7.98 5.95
CA ALA A 59 -6.10 -6.59 6.35
C ALA A 59 -7.60 -6.29 6.44
N THR A 60 -7.95 -5.32 7.27
CA THR A 60 -9.32 -4.82 7.35
C THR A 60 -9.45 -3.59 6.48
N PHE A 61 -10.42 -3.59 5.56
CA PHE A 61 -10.70 -2.45 4.69
C PHE A 61 -12.03 -1.77 5.04
N ASP A 62 -12.04 -0.45 5.07
CA ASP A 62 -13.25 0.39 5.03
C ASP A 62 -13.26 1.14 3.69
N PHE A 63 -13.89 0.55 2.67
CA PHE A 63 -13.97 1.13 1.33
C PHE A 63 -14.84 2.40 1.25
N ASN A 64 -15.42 2.86 2.36
CA ASN A 64 -16.12 4.14 2.48
C ASN A 64 -15.27 5.22 3.18
N ALA A 65 -14.12 4.89 3.74
CA ALA A 65 -13.25 5.82 4.46
C ALA A 65 -12.49 6.81 3.56
N ALA A 66 -13.05 7.19 2.40
CA ALA A 66 -12.47 8.24 1.58
C ALA A 66 -12.53 9.58 2.33
N GLN A 67 -11.37 10.22 2.48
CA GLN A 67 -11.28 11.58 2.99
C GLN A 67 -10.61 12.48 1.96
N ASN A 68 -11.13 13.71 1.84
CA ASN A 68 -10.50 14.78 1.09
C ASN A 68 -9.52 15.52 2.01
N GLU A 69 -8.50 14.80 2.46
CA GLU A 69 -7.36 15.41 3.12
C GLU A 69 -6.37 15.89 2.08
N THR A 70 -5.89 17.12 2.23
CA THR A 70 -4.78 17.63 1.40
C THR A 70 -3.45 17.02 1.85
N THR A 71 -3.25 16.90 3.16
CA THR A 71 -2.01 16.42 3.77
C THR A 71 -2.26 15.81 5.13
N GLN A 72 -1.62 14.69 5.45
CA GLN A 72 -1.64 14.07 6.77
C GLN A 72 -0.23 13.71 7.25
N LEU A 73 0.06 13.97 8.53
CA LEU A 73 1.25 13.45 9.18
C LEU A 73 1.07 11.96 9.48
N THR A 74 2.04 11.16 9.03
CA THR A 74 2.07 9.71 9.22
C THR A 74 3.40 9.28 9.82
N PHE A 75 3.44 8.03 10.28
CA PHE A 75 4.57 7.48 11.00
C PHE A 75 5.03 6.17 10.37
N VAL A 76 6.35 5.99 10.34
CA VAL A 76 6.99 4.72 10.02
C VAL A 76 6.89 3.81 11.23
N ASP A 77 6.39 2.60 11.02
CA ASP A 77 6.41 1.56 12.03
C ASP A 77 7.80 0.94 12.12
N GLU A 78 8.65 1.47 13.00
CA GLU A 78 10.00 0.96 13.21
C GLU A 78 10.04 -0.44 13.85
N THR A 79 8.90 -0.99 14.29
CA THR A 79 8.81 -2.37 14.78
C THR A 79 8.72 -3.40 13.65
N ALA A 80 8.41 -2.96 12.42
CA ALA A 80 8.50 -3.81 11.25
C ALA A 80 9.97 -4.22 11.00
N PRO A 81 10.27 -5.43 10.48
CA PRO A 81 11.64 -5.93 10.31
C PRO A 81 12.60 -4.98 9.59
N LYS A 82 12.08 -4.14 8.68
CA LYS A 82 12.86 -3.13 7.94
C LYS A 82 12.44 -1.69 8.23
N GLY A 83 11.58 -1.46 9.22
CA GLY A 83 11.07 -0.15 9.58
C GLY A 83 12.19 0.83 9.97
N ALA A 84 13.14 0.41 10.81
CA ALA A 84 14.28 1.27 11.19
C ALA A 84 15.20 1.62 10.01
N SER A 85 15.38 0.69 9.05
CA SER A 85 16.13 0.95 7.81
C SER A 85 15.38 1.92 6.91
N PHE A 86 14.05 1.77 6.83
CA PHE A 86 13.18 2.65 6.06
C PHE A 86 13.15 4.08 6.62
N ALA A 87 12.99 4.26 7.94
CA ALA A 87 13.07 5.57 8.59
C ALA A 87 14.44 6.25 8.34
N THR A 88 15.52 5.46 8.38
CA THR A 88 16.88 5.96 8.07
C THR A 88 17.01 6.39 6.61
N TRP A 89 16.45 5.60 5.68
CA TRP A 89 16.40 5.96 4.26
C TRP A 89 15.68 7.29 4.05
N LEU A 90 14.49 7.48 4.65
CA LEU A 90 13.69 8.70 4.49
C LEU A 90 14.45 9.96 4.90
N GLN A 91 15.24 9.91 5.97
CA GLN A 91 16.13 11.02 6.34
C GLN A 91 17.23 11.24 5.30
N ASN A 92 17.92 10.18 4.89
CA ASN A 92 19.07 10.26 3.98
C ASN A 92 18.70 10.84 2.62
N VAL A 93 17.51 10.53 2.11
CA VAL A 93 17.03 11.05 0.82
C VAL A 93 16.29 12.38 0.95
N GLY A 94 16.22 12.95 2.16
CA GLY A 94 15.50 14.19 2.45
C GLY A 94 14.01 14.08 2.14
N ALA A 95 13.40 12.92 2.43
CA ALA A 95 11.94 12.76 2.40
C ALA A 95 11.31 13.28 3.70
N SER A 96 12.03 13.24 4.82
CA SER A 96 11.57 13.80 6.09
C SER A 96 12.71 14.42 6.90
N PRO A 97 12.48 15.56 7.57
CA PRO A 97 13.44 16.13 8.52
C PRO A 97 13.39 15.48 9.91
N ILE A 98 12.35 14.70 10.22
CA ILE A 98 12.13 14.06 11.53
C ILE A 98 12.05 12.56 11.35
N ARG A 99 12.69 11.81 12.26
CA ARG A 99 13.10 10.43 12.00
C ARG A 99 12.01 9.53 11.45
N ASP A 100 10.93 9.34 12.12
CA ASP A 100 9.92 8.32 11.85
C ASP A 100 8.70 8.93 11.19
N GLN A 101 8.78 10.18 10.75
CA GLN A 101 7.65 10.94 10.27
C GLN A 101 7.65 11.03 8.75
N LEU A 102 6.46 10.98 8.16
CA LEU A 102 6.27 11.22 6.74
C LEU A 102 4.98 12.00 6.54
N GLN A 103 5.07 13.21 5.99
CA GLN A 103 3.88 13.94 5.56
C GLN A 103 3.46 13.42 4.20
N ILE A 104 2.23 12.90 4.11
CA ILE A 104 1.65 12.36 2.89
C ILE A 104 0.64 13.37 2.34
N ASN A 105 0.74 13.66 1.05
CA ASN A 105 -0.24 14.44 0.31
C ASN A 105 -1.33 13.50 -0.23
N ASP A 106 -2.59 13.95 -0.15
CA ASP A 106 -3.78 13.19 -0.55
C ASP A 106 -3.80 11.74 -0.03
N PRO A 107 -3.69 11.53 1.30
CA PRO A 107 -3.75 10.20 1.88
C PRO A 107 -5.13 9.56 1.66
N ARG A 108 -5.17 8.23 1.74
CA ARG A 108 -6.40 7.46 1.75
C ARG A 108 -6.43 6.57 2.99
N PHE A 109 -7.64 6.22 3.42
CA PHE A 109 -7.85 5.50 4.66
C PHE A 109 -8.67 4.23 4.42
N THR A 110 -8.62 3.67 3.22
CA THR A 110 -9.34 2.43 2.92
C THR A 110 -8.76 1.24 3.66
N CYS A 111 -7.44 1.19 3.91
CA CYS A 111 -6.84 0.16 4.75
C CYS A 111 -6.81 0.61 6.22
N GLN A 112 -7.61 -0.03 7.07
CA GLN A 112 -7.77 0.34 8.47
C GLN A 112 -6.73 -0.32 9.38
N SER A 113 -6.40 -1.58 9.11
CA SER A 113 -5.46 -2.36 9.92
C SER A 113 -4.90 -3.54 9.14
N VAL A 114 -3.77 -4.07 9.60
CA VAL A 114 -3.21 -5.34 9.14
C VAL A 114 -3.43 -6.42 10.20
N THR A 115 -3.57 -7.68 9.78
CA THR A 115 -3.66 -8.81 10.69
C THR A 115 -2.27 -9.24 11.14
N ALA A 116 -2.05 -9.22 12.46
CA ALA A 116 -0.79 -9.63 13.07
C ALA A 116 -0.38 -11.05 12.65
N GLY A 117 0.90 -11.23 12.31
CA GLY A 117 1.46 -12.49 11.81
C GLY A 117 1.16 -12.82 10.34
N LYS A 118 0.31 -12.03 9.66
CA LYS A 118 0.00 -12.20 8.24
C LYS A 118 0.60 -11.12 7.36
N ALA A 119 0.62 -9.89 7.86
CA ALA A 119 1.18 -8.72 7.18
C ALA A 119 1.93 -7.81 8.16
N GLU A 120 2.83 -7.03 7.58
CA GLU A 120 3.57 -5.96 8.22
C GLU A 120 2.92 -4.62 7.87
N ARG A 121 2.72 -3.78 8.87
CA ARG A 121 2.40 -2.36 8.68
C ARG A 121 3.71 -1.58 8.61
N TRP A 122 3.82 -0.68 7.64
CA TRP A 122 5.05 0.07 7.40
C TRP A 122 4.88 1.57 7.62
N VAL A 123 3.80 2.14 7.09
CA VAL A 123 3.44 3.55 7.30
C VAL A 123 2.00 3.62 7.76
N TYR A 124 1.71 4.43 8.77
CA TYR A 124 0.36 4.55 9.33
C TYR A 124 0.08 5.93 9.91
N VAL A 125 -1.20 6.24 10.05
CA VAL A 125 -1.65 7.42 10.80
C VAL A 125 -1.82 6.99 12.25
N ASP A 126 -1.05 7.59 13.16
CA ASP A 126 -1.19 7.32 14.58
C ASP A 126 -2.60 7.74 15.06
N PRO A 127 -3.34 6.90 15.81
CA PRO A 127 -4.68 7.20 16.31
C PRO A 127 -4.80 8.49 17.13
N THR A 128 -3.70 9.01 17.66
CA THR A 128 -3.66 10.29 18.39
C THR A 128 -3.60 11.51 17.47
N GLN A 129 -3.32 11.34 16.17
CA GLN A 129 -3.35 12.43 15.21
C GLN A 129 -4.79 12.84 14.90
N SER A 130 -5.01 14.15 14.82
CA SER A 130 -6.29 14.69 14.35
C SER A 130 -6.41 14.49 12.84
N THR A 131 -7.53 13.91 12.41
CA THR A 131 -7.91 13.80 10.99
C THR A 131 -9.30 14.39 10.80
N PRO A 132 -9.64 15.01 9.65
CA PRO A 132 -10.88 15.76 9.46
C PRO A 132 -12.17 14.97 9.68
N LEU A 133 -12.17 13.63 9.55
CA LEU A 133 -13.32 12.78 9.89
C LEU A 133 -12.99 11.69 10.94
N GLY A 134 -11.90 11.85 11.69
CA GLY A 134 -11.50 10.90 12.73
C GLY A 134 -11.19 9.48 12.22
N LYS A 135 -10.87 9.34 10.93
CA LYS A 135 -10.37 8.07 10.37
C LYS A 135 -8.85 8.06 10.48
N THR A 136 -8.32 6.92 10.86
CA THR A 136 -6.90 6.60 10.73
C THR A 136 -6.77 5.37 9.84
N GLY A 137 -5.54 4.97 9.53
CA GLY A 137 -5.33 3.84 8.66
C GLY A 137 -3.87 3.56 8.38
N VAL A 138 -3.66 2.46 7.69
CA VAL A 138 -2.37 2.01 7.19
C VAL A 138 -2.17 2.58 5.80
N GLN A 139 -1.07 3.30 5.59
CA GLN A 139 -0.71 3.89 4.31
C GLN A 139 0.16 2.95 3.47
N ASP A 140 0.99 2.13 4.11
CA ASP A 140 1.74 1.06 3.45
C ASP A 140 1.72 -0.20 4.28
N MET A 141 1.48 -1.33 3.61
CA MET A 141 1.63 -2.66 4.17
C MET A 141 2.29 -3.62 3.19
N LEU A 142 2.88 -4.66 3.76
CA LEU A 142 3.53 -5.74 3.02
C LEU A 142 3.08 -7.09 3.59
N PHE A 143 2.90 -8.08 2.72
CA PHE A 143 2.81 -9.47 3.14
C PHE A 143 3.53 -10.40 2.17
N THR A 144 3.99 -11.52 2.70
CA THR A 144 4.65 -12.57 1.92
C THR A 144 3.65 -13.63 1.49
N THR A 145 3.93 -14.32 0.38
CA THR A 145 3.02 -15.33 -0.19
C THR A 145 3.79 -16.62 -0.50
N PRO A 146 3.14 -17.79 -0.54
CA PRO A 146 1.70 -18.00 -0.29
C PRO A 146 1.36 -18.07 1.22
N GLN A 147 0.13 -17.70 1.59
CA GLN A 147 -0.26 -17.52 3.00
C GLN A 147 -0.63 -18.82 3.73
N ASP A 148 -0.82 -19.92 2.98
CA ASP A 148 -1.02 -21.27 3.49
C ASP A 148 0.30 -21.98 3.87
N GLN A 149 1.44 -21.31 3.69
CA GLN A 149 2.77 -21.80 4.06
C GLN A 149 3.33 -21.08 5.29
N THR A 150 4.23 -21.76 6.00
CA THR A 150 5.03 -21.15 7.07
C THR A 150 5.89 -20.01 6.51
N PRO A 151 6.25 -18.98 7.32
CA PRO A 151 7.05 -17.85 6.86
C PRO A 151 8.30 -18.23 6.06
N ASP A 152 9.01 -19.29 6.48
CA ASP A 152 10.23 -19.78 5.83
C ASP A 152 10.00 -20.38 4.42
N ASN A 153 8.77 -20.80 4.13
CA ASN A 153 8.39 -21.39 2.84
C ASN A 153 7.67 -20.38 1.92
N ARG A 154 7.54 -19.12 2.34
CA ARG A 154 6.98 -18.06 1.50
C ARG A 154 8.05 -17.54 0.57
N CYS A 155 7.69 -17.26 -0.68
CA CYS A 155 8.64 -16.87 -1.72
C CYS A 155 8.23 -15.61 -2.48
N GLY A 156 6.97 -15.18 -2.39
CA GLY A 156 6.46 -13.96 -3.01
C GLY A 156 6.29 -12.80 -2.04
N LYS A 157 6.08 -11.61 -2.59
CA LYS A 157 5.77 -10.40 -1.83
C LYS A 157 4.67 -9.61 -2.50
N VAL A 158 3.72 -9.15 -1.70
CA VAL A 158 2.66 -8.24 -2.09
C VAL A 158 2.78 -7.00 -1.21
N VAL A 159 2.78 -5.84 -1.86
CA VAL A 159 2.74 -4.53 -1.21
C VAL A 159 1.45 -3.86 -1.59
N PHE A 160 0.80 -3.28 -0.59
CA PHE A 160 -0.33 -2.38 -0.78
C PHE A 160 0.03 -1.00 -0.24
N SER A 161 -0.19 0.02 -1.06
CA SER A 161 -0.05 1.42 -0.67
C SER A 161 -1.38 2.13 -0.81
N ASP A 162 -1.90 2.71 0.27
CA ASP A 162 -3.07 3.59 0.23
C ASP A 162 -2.69 5.04 -0.10
N MET A 163 -1.41 5.31 -0.38
CA MET A 163 -0.95 6.62 -0.83
C MET A 163 -1.23 6.84 -2.32
N HIS A 164 -1.60 8.07 -2.67
CA HIS A 164 -1.61 8.52 -4.05
C HIS A 164 -0.19 8.91 -4.49
N VAL A 165 0.56 7.98 -5.07
CA VAL A 165 2.01 8.18 -5.26
C VAL A 165 2.39 9.24 -6.32
N SER A 166 1.44 9.78 -7.08
CA SER A 166 1.67 10.87 -8.04
C SER A 166 0.79 12.08 -7.76
N ALA A 167 0.64 12.45 -6.47
CA ALA A 167 -0.29 13.50 -6.04
C ALA A 167 0.02 14.90 -6.63
N ASP A 168 1.24 15.14 -7.12
CA ASP A 168 1.64 16.37 -7.81
C ASP A 168 1.39 16.33 -9.33
N SER A 169 1.04 15.17 -9.90
CA SER A 169 0.68 15.03 -11.32
C SER A 169 -0.78 15.39 -11.53
N SER A 170 -1.05 16.14 -12.60
CA SER A 170 -2.42 16.40 -13.07
C SER A 170 -2.92 15.37 -14.09
N SER A 171 -2.15 14.31 -14.34
CA SER A 171 -2.49 13.26 -15.30
C SER A 171 -3.77 12.55 -14.87
N LYS A 172 -4.81 12.69 -15.69
CA LYS A 172 -6.14 12.09 -15.45
C LYS A 172 -6.95 12.06 -16.74
N SER A 173 -8.14 11.47 -16.68
CA SER A 173 -9.12 11.62 -17.75
C SER A 173 -9.40 13.11 -17.99
N GLY A 174 -9.06 13.63 -19.18
CA GLY A 174 -9.12 15.05 -19.54
C GLY A 174 -7.76 15.76 -19.66
N THR A 175 -6.72 15.24 -19.00
CA THR A 175 -5.32 15.69 -19.16
C THR A 175 -4.43 14.45 -19.34
N PRO A 176 -4.46 13.82 -20.53
CA PRO A 176 -3.79 12.54 -20.74
C PRO A 176 -2.27 12.70 -20.76
N TYR A 177 -1.58 11.58 -20.56
CA TYR A 177 -0.13 11.50 -20.79
C TYR A 177 0.24 12.01 -22.20
N PRO A 178 1.34 12.78 -22.34
CA PRO A 178 2.23 13.25 -21.27
C PRO A 178 1.83 14.61 -20.66
N GLY A 179 0.72 15.22 -21.09
CA GLY A 179 0.37 16.60 -20.76
C GLY A 179 0.10 16.88 -19.28
N GLY A 180 -0.17 15.86 -18.47
CA GLY A 180 -0.36 15.99 -17.01
C GLY A 180 0.86 15.59 -16.18
N CYS A 181 1.97 15.15 -16.81
CA CYS A 181 3.15 14.67 -16.09
C CYS A 181 3.88 15.82 -15.39
N SER A 182 4.30 15.57 -14.15
CA SER A 182 5.21 16.44 -13.41
C SER A 182 6.66 16.13 -13.80
N SER A 183 7.49 17.16 -13.91
CA SER A 183 8.96 17.03 -14.01
C SER A 183 9.67 17.52 -12.75
N GLN A 184 8.93 17.69 -11.65
CA GLN A 184 9.48 18.12 -10.38
C GLN A 184 10.30 16.99 -9.73
N PRO A 185 11.20 17.33 -8.79
CA PRO A 185 11.84 16.33 -7.95
C PRO A 185 10.79 15.47 -7.23
N LEU A 186 11.14 14.20 -6.98
CA LEU A 186 10.27 13.28 -6.23
C LEU A 186 9.86 13.88 -4.89
N SER A 187 8.56 13.83 -4.61
CA SER A 187 7.95 14.13 -3.32
C SER A 187 8.41 13.15 -2.23
N ALA A 188 8.08 13.48 -0.98
CA ALA A 188 8.40 12.63 0.17
C ALA A 188 7.79 11.22 0.04
N GLN A 189 6.53 11.11 -0.36
CA GLN A 189 5.85 9.82 -0.57
C GLN A 189 6.39 9.04 -1.78
N GLU A 190 6.87 9.70 -2.83
CA GLU A 190 7.53 9.02 -3.96
C GLU A 190 8.91 8.47 -3.57
N LYS A 191 9.67 9.22 -2.75
CA LYS A 191 10.93 8.74 -2.16
C LYS A 191 10.71 7.56 -1.21
N ALA A 192 9.59 7.56 -0.50
CA ALA A 192 9.15 6.44 0.33
C ALA A 192 8.84 5.20 -0.53
N LEU A 193 8.05 5.37 -1.61
CA LEU A 193 7.76 4.30 -2.55
C LEU A 193 9.03 3.70 -3.17
N ALA A 194 10.05 4.52 -3.48
CA ALA A 194 11.30 4.03 -4.04
C ALA A 194 11.96 2.97 -3.14
N PHE A 195 11.95 3.17 -1.81
CA PHE A 195 12.43 2.16 -0.86
C PHE A 195 11.64 0.85 -0.97
N ILE A 196 10.32 0.96 -0.96
CA ILE A 196 9.40 -0.18 -1.04
C ILE A 196 9.59 -0.94 -2.36
N PHE A 197 9.86 -0.24 -3.45
CA PHE A 197 10.14 -0.85 -4.74
C PHE A 197 11.46 -1.63 -4.76
N PHE A 198 12.50 -1.13 -4.08
CA PHE A 198 13.72 -1.91 -3.89
C PHE A 198 13.53 -3.07 -2.92
N ASP A 199 12.72 -2.89 -1.87
CA ASP A 199 12.42 -3.96 -0.91
C ASP A 199 11.64 -5.10 -1.56
N ILE A 200 10.60 -4.79 -2.33
CA ILE A 200 9.78 -5.83 -2.95
C ILE A 200 10.61 -6.66 -3.93
N ALA A 201 11.65 -6.09 -4.55
CA ALA A 201 12.59 -6.81 -5.39
C ALA A 201 13.57 -7.71 -4.60
N SER A 202 13.70 -7.53 -3.28
CA SER A 202 14.59 -8.35 -2.45
C SER A 202 14.04 -9.77 -2.22
N CYS A 203 14.89 -10.66 -1.71
CA CYS A 203 14.45 -11.93 -1.14
C CYS A 203 13.39 -11.69 -0.05
N VAL A 204 12.51 -12.68 0.13
CA VAL A 204 11.69 -12.78 1.34
C VAL A 204 12.63 -12.93 2.55
N GLY A 205 12.48 -12.05 3.53
CA GLY A 205 13.14 -12.18 4.82
C GLY A 205 12.23 -12.89 5.81
N ILE A 206 12.77 -13.31 6.94
CA ILE A 206 11.99 -13.90 8.03
C ILE A 206 11.08 -12.79 8.61
N LEU A 207 9.77 -13.07 8.71
CA LEU A 207 8.85 -12.32 9.58
C LEU A 207 9.23 -12.70 11.01
N GLN A 208 10.06 -11.89 11.68
CA GLN A 208 10.38 -12.06 13.10
C GLN A 208 9.31 -11.43 13.98
#